data_AF-A0A7X6LTY6-F1
#
_entry.id   AF-A0A7X6LTY6-F1
#
_cell.length_a   1.000
_cell.length_b   1.000
_cell.length_c   1.000
_cell.angle_alpha   90.00
_cell.angle_beta   90.00
_cell.angle_gamma   90.00
#
_symmetry.space_group_name_H-M   'P 1'
#
loop_
_entity.id
_entity.type
_entity.pdbx_description
1 polymer ?
#
loop_
_entity_poly.entity_id
_entity_poly.type
_entity_poly.pdbx_seq_one_letter_code
_entity_poly.pdbx_strand_id
1 'polypeptide(L)'
;MTDLEDALDRVLARVDSTEAAVGRRFPIHADPESGVWLTSRRGSWVAGFWAGQLWLRARLSGRAEHVCAAREAAERLVPAAGLDTATRGLILWYGAAAGERLGLSRDPDRHPVRGPGTRAQPPDPLPKACAPLSKPNPEYCPGGPHSVTRPTP
;
A
#
# COMPACT_ATOMS: atom_id res chain seq x y z
N MET A 1 -24.60 4.02 -21.60
CA MET A 1 -23.14 3.81 -21.59
C MET A 1 -22.55 4.76 -20.54
N THR A 2 -23.06 4.67 -19.31
CA THR A 2 -22.99 5.74 -18.28
C THR A 2 -22.62 5.18 -16.90
N ASP A 3 -23.00 3.93 -16.60
CA ASP A 3 -22.76 3.34 -15.27
C ASP A 3 -21.27 3.24 -14.90
N LEU A 4 -20.39 3.02 -15.87
CA LEU A 4 -18.94 2.96 -15.62
C LEU A 4 -18.35 4.33 -15.33
N GLU A 5 -18.79 5.35 -16.07
CA GLU A 5 -18.34 6.74 -15.89
C GLU A 5 -18.83 7.26 -14.53
N ASP A 6 -20.10 7.02 -14.21
CA ASP A 6 -20.68 7.37 -12.91
C ASP A 6 -19.98 6.64 -11.76
N ALA A 7 -19.65 5.35 -11.93
CA ALA A 7 -18.91 4.59 -10.93
C ALA A 7 -17.50 5.14 -10.73
N LEU A 8 -16.81 5.52 -11.81
CA LEU A 8 -15.48 6.11 -11.74
C LEU A 8 -15.52 7.46 -11.02
N ASP A 9 -16.47 8.32 -11.36
CA ASP A 9 -16.63 9.63 -10.72
C ASP A 9 -16.89 9.50 -9.21
N ARG A 10 -17.72 8.52 -8.80
CA ARG A 10 -17.95 8.22 -7.37
C ARG A 10 -16.67 7.75 -6.68
N VAL A 11 -15.84 6.93 -7.34
CA VAL A 11 -14.56 6.50 -6.79
C VAL A 11 -13.60 7.69 -6.64
N LEU A 12 -13.52 8.58 -7.64
CA LEU A 12 -12.66 9.76 -7.57
C LEU A 12 -13.12 10.75 -6.49
N ALA A 13 -14.42 11.01 -6.39
CA ALA A 13 -14.99 11.80 -5.31
C ALA A 13 -14.70 11.18 -3.93
N ARG A 14 -14.70 9.83 -3.83
CA ARG A 14 -14.31 9.15 -2.59
C ARG A 14 -12.83 9.35 -2.27
N VAL A 15 -11.94 9.34 -3.26
CA VAL A 15 -10.52 9.66 -3.06
C VAL A 15 -10.36 11.08 -2.55
N ASP A 16 -11.05 12.06 -3.15
CA ASP A 16 -11.00 13.47 -2.73
C ASP A 16 -11.46 13.64 -1.28
N SER A 17 -12.62 13.08 -0.93
CA SER A 17 -13.14 13.14 0.45
C SER A 17 -12.21 12.45 1.47
N THR A 18 -11.55 11.36 1.07
CA THR A 18 -10.61 10.63 1.93
C THR A 18 -9.36 11.45 2.16
N GLU A 19 -8.78 12.03 1.11
CA GLU A 19 -7.61 12.90 1.20
C GLU A 19 -7.87 14.10 2.10
N ALA A 20 -9.03 14.76 1.95
CA ALA A 20 -9.43 15.87 2.81
C ALA A 20 -9.55 15.44 4.29
N ALA A 21 -10.07 14.24 4.56
CA ALA A 21 -10.26 13.74 5.92
C ALA A 21 -8.95 13.30 6.60
N VAL A 22 -8.03 12.67 5.87
CA VAL A 22 -6.80 12.08 6.45
C VAL A 22 -5.58 13.00 6.36
N GLY A 23 -5.64 14.02 5.51
CA GLY A 23 -4.54 14.93 5.23
C GLY A 23 -3.27 14.18 4.82
N ARG A 24 -2.16 14.45 5.52
CA ARG A 24 -0.86 13.83 5.22
C ARG A 24 -0.67 12.41 5.76
N ARG A 25 -1.66 11.85 6.48
CA ARG A 25 -1.60 10.50 7.06
C ARG A 25 -2.11 9.47 6.05
N PHE A 26 -1.69 8.22 6.21
CA PHE A 26 -2.17 7.13 5.36
C PHE A 26 -3.46 6.52 5.94
N PRO A 27 -4.55 6.44 5.17
CA PRO A 27 -5.77 5.73 5.60
C PRO A 27 -5.49 4.24 5.75
N ILE A 28 -6.05 3.60 6.78
CA ILE A 28 -6.05 2.14 6.96
C ILE A 28 -7.43 1.58 6.64
N HIS A 29 -8.45 2.02 7.37
CA HIS A 29 -9.87 1.74 7.11
C HIS A 29 -10.72 2.83 7.76
N ALA A 30 -11.94 2.99 7.28
CA ALA A 30 -12.95 3.82 7.92
C ALA A 30 -13.85 2.94 8.77
N ASP A 31 -14.23 3.44 9.95
CA ASP A 31 -15.30 2.85 10.74
C ASP A 31 -16.62 2.91 9.94
N PRO A 32 -17.36 1.80 9.78
CA PRO A 32 -18.52 1.74 8.89
C PRO A 32 -19.73 2.51 9.43
N GLU A 33 -19.81 2.76 10.74
CA GLU A 33 -20.93 3.47 11.37
C GLU A 33 -20.70 4.99 11.37
N SER A 34 -19.50 5.42 11.76
CA SER A 34 -19.14 6.83 11.93
C SER A 34 -18.44 7.44 10.70
N GLY A 35 -17.89 6.61 9.81
CA GLY A 35 -17.10 7.05 8.66
C GLY A 35 -15.70 7.60 9.03
N VAL A 36 -15.31 7.56 10.30
CA VAL A 36 -14.04 8.09 10.79
C VAL A 36 -12.88 7.19 10.34
N TRP A 37 -11.83 7.79 9.80
CA TRP A 37 -10.65 7.06 9.33
C TRP A 37 -9.68 6.73 10.47
N LEU A 38 -9.37 5.45 10.61
CA LEU A 38 -8.13 5.02 11.24
C LEU A 38 -6.97 5.33 10.29
N THR A 39 -5.95 6.02 10.78
CA THR A 39 -4.80 6.45 9.97
C THR A 39 -3.45 6.08 10.59
N SER A 40 -2.42 5.94 9.75
CA SER A 40 -1.03 5.77 10.17
C SER A 40 -0.14 6.89 9.64
N ARG A 41 0.82 7.34 10.45
CA ARG A 41 1.86 8.29 10.01
C ARG A 41 2.91 7.62 9.11
N ARG A 42 3.31 6.39 9.44
CA ARG A 42 4.33 5.62 8.70
C ARG A 42 3.74 4.78 7.57
N GLY A 43 2.42 4.72 7.48
CA GLY A 43 1.71 3.78 6.63
C GLY A 43 1.60 2.38 7.25
N SER A 44 0.90 1.52 6.54
CA SER A 44 0.94 0.06 6.67
C SER A 44 1.11 -0.50 5.25
N TRP A 45 0.99 -1.82 5.06
CA TRP A 45 1.00 -2.39 3.71
C TRP A 45 -0.03 -1.76 2.77
N VAL A 46 -1.15 -1.22 3.31
CA VAL A 46 -2.18 -0.56 2.51
C VAL A 46 -1.79 0.82 1.98
N ALA A 47 -0.71 1.42 2.52
CA ALA A 47 -0.29 2.76 2.15
C ALA A 47 0.18 2.86 0.69
N GLY A 48 0.71 1.76 0.13
CA GLY A 48 1.01 1.67 -1.30
C GLY A 48 -0.24 1.79 -2.17
N PHE A 49 -1.35 1.14 -1.79
CA PHE A 49 -2.61 1.24 -2.51
C PHE A 49 -3.18 2.66 -2.45
N TRP A 50 -3.10 3.33 -1.29
CA TRP A 50 -3.52 4.72 -1.18
C TRP A 50 -2.75 5.64 -2.13
N ALA A 51 -1.42 5.57 -2.13
CA ALA A 51 -0.60 6.32 -3.09
C ALA A 51 -0.90 5.94 -4.54
N GLY A 52 -1.20 4.66 -4.82
CA GLY A 52 -1.67 4.21 -6.13
C GLY A 52 -2.99 4.86 -6.58
N GLN A 53 -3.98 4.97 -5.68
CA GLN A 53 -5.24 5.69 -5.98
C GLN A 53 -4.98 7.17 -6.28
N LEU A 54 -4.07 7.81 -5.56
CA LEU A 54 -3.66 9.20 -5.82
C LEU A 54 -3.01 9.34 -7.20
N TRP A 55 -2.16 8.39 -7.61
CA TRP A 55 -1.59 8.37 -8.97
C TRP A 55 -2.65 8.19 -10.05
N LEU A 56 -3.63 7.31 -9.85
CA LEU A 56 -4.73 7.11 -10.79
C LEU A 56 -5.58 8.38 -10.92
N ARG A 57 -5.92 9.02 -9.80
CA ARG A 57 -6.62 10.31 -9.81
C ARG A 57 -5.82 11.38 -10.55
N ALA A 58 -4.51 11.46 -10.31
CA ALA A 58 -3.63 12.39 -11.01
C ALA A 58 -3.63 12.14 -12.54
N ARG A 59 -3.58 10.87 -12.96
CA ARG A 59 -3.64 10.49 -14.37
C ARG A 59 -4.96 10.90 -15.03
N LEU A 60 -6.08 10.66 -14.36
CA LEU A 60 -7.41 10.88 -14.91
C LEU A 60 -7.79 12.37 -14.94
N SER A 61 -7.40 13.11 -13.92
CA SER A 61 -7.71 14.55 -13.82
C SER A 61 -6.76 15.45 -14.61
N GLY A 62 -5.51 15.03 -14.84
CA GLY A 62 -4.46 15.86 -15.43
C GLY A 62 -4.02 17.06 -14.58
N ARG A 63 -4.48 17.17 -13.33
CA ARG A 63 -4.21 18.33 -12.46
C ARG A 63 -2.85 18.23 -11.78
N ALA A 64 -2.09 19.33 -11.77
CA ALA A 64 -0.77 19.40 -11.15
C ALA A 64 -0.82 19.15 -9.64
N GLU A 65 -1.83 19.67 -8.92
CA GLU A 65 -1.95 19.42 -7.47
C GLU A 65 -2.11 17.92 -7.14
N HIS A 66 -2.73 17.16 -8.03
CA HIS A 66 -2.90 15.72 -7.83
C HIS A 66 -1.60 14.95 -8.04
N VAL A 67 -0.79 15.36 -9.01
CA VAL A 67 0.57 14.82 -9.19
C VAL A 67 1.41 15.12 -7.96
N CYS A 68 1.35 16.35 -7.43
CA CYS A 68 2.06 16.74 -6.20
C CYS A 68 1.62 15.90 -5.00
N ALA A 69 0.32 15.74 -4.78
CA ALA A 69 -0.22 14.93 -3.68
C ALA A 69 0.23 13.46 -3.77
N ALA A 70 0.17 12.86 -4.97
CA ALA A 70 0.61 11.51 -5.20
C ALA A 70 2.13 11.35 -4.97
N ARG A 71 2.93 12.33 -5.44
CA ARG A 71 4.39 12.37 -5.22
C ARG A 71 4.74 12.46 -3.75
N GLU A 72 4.11 13.36 -3.00
CA GLU A 72 4.34 13.48 -1.55
C GLU A 72 4.01 12.19 -0.81
N ALA A 73 2.90 11.53 -1.17
CA ALA A 73 2.54 10.25 -0.59
C ALA A 73 3.59 9.17 -0.92
N ALA A 74 4.05 9.10 -2.17
CA ALA A 74 5.09 8.19 -2.62
C ALA A 74 6.43 8.39 -1.91
N GLU A 75 6.85 9.66 -1.73
CA GLU A 75 8.10 10.00 -1.04
C GLU A 75 8.10 9.55 0.42
N ARG A 76 6.97 9.67 1.11
CA ARG A 76 6.80 9.16 2.48
C ARG A 76 6.91 7.64 2.59
N LEU A 77 6.78 6.91 1.47
CA LEU A 77 6.93 5.45 1.42
C LEU A 77 8.35 4.97 1.10
N VAL A 78 9.28 5.86 0.77
CA VAL A 78 10.69 5.50 0.48
C VAL A 78 11.33 4.64 1.59
N PRO A 79 11.11 4.89 2.90
CA PRO A 79 11.65 4.02 3.95
C PRO A 79 11.17 2.56 3.88
N ALA A 80 10.08 2.27 3.17
CA ALA A 80 9.58 0.91 3.01
C ALA A 80 10.56 -0.01 2.25
N ALA A 81 11.50 0.56 1.49
CA ALA A 81 12.58 -0.20 0.83
C ALA A 81 13.43 -1.02 1.81
N GLY A 82 13.61 -0.54 3.04
CA GLY A 82 14.36 -1.24 4.08
C GLY A 82 13.56 -2.25 4.90
N LEU A 83 12.25 -2.39 4.67
CA LEU A 83 11.41 -3.28 5.48
C LEU A 83 11.66 -4.74 5.12
N ASP A 84 11.85 -5.58 6.14
CA ASP A 84 11.89 -7.03 5.99
C ASP A 84 10.45 -7.60 6.10
N THR A 85 9.72 -7.49 4.99
CA THR A 85 8.34 -7.99 4.90
C THR A 85 7.97 -8.32 3.45
N ALA A 86 7.16 -9.38 3.27
CA ALA A 86 6.63 -9.77 1.97
C ALA A 86 5.80 -8.65 1.32
N THR A 87 5.16 -7.78 2.11
CA THR A 87 4.32 -6.70 1.59
C THR A 87 5.11 -5.49 1.08
N ARG A 88 6.45 -5.48 1.24
CA ARG A 88 7.31 -4.39 0.74
C ARG A 88 7.09 -4.15 -0.75
N GLY A 89 6.96 -5.24 -1.53
CA GLY A 89 6.69 -5.16 -2.96
C GLY A 89 5.41 -4.39 -3.27
N LEU A 90 4.32 -4.65 -2.52
CA LEU A 90 3.04 -3.96 -2.70
C LEU A 90 3.18 -2.46 -2.39
N ILE A 91 3.85 -2.12 -1.30
CA ILE A 91 4.03 -0.72 -0.88
C ILE A 91 4.74 0.07 -1.99
N LEU A 92 5.85 -0.46 -2.51
CA LEU A 92 6.69 0.25 -3.47
C LEU A 92 6.15 0.19 -4.91
N TRP A 93 5.53 -0.92 -5.30
CA TRP A 93 4.99 -1.07 -6.65
C TRP A 93 3.83 -0.10 -6.88
N TYR A 94 2.84 -0.09 -5.97
CA TYR A 94 1.70 0.81 -6.08
C TYR A 94 2.04 2.23 -5.65
N GLY A 95 2.92 2.40 -4.66
CA GLY A 95 3.23 3.72 -4.10
C GLY A 95 4.21 4.54 -4.92
N ALA A 96 5.31 3.95 -5.39
CA ALA A 96 6.38 4.68 -6.07
C ALA A 96 6.45 4.36 -7.57
N ALA A 97 6.48 3.07 -7.94
CA ALA A 97 6.68 2.67 -9.33
C ALA A 97 5.46 2.99 -10.23
N ALA A 98 4.25 3.04 -9.66
CA ALA A 98 3.03 3.38 -10.41
C ALA A 98 3.12 4.75 -11.08
N GLY A 99 3.65 5.77 -10.38
CA GLY A 99 3.81 7.10 -10.95
C GLY A 99 4.74 7.13 -12.16
N GLU A 100 5.84 6.36 -12.14
CA GLU A 100 6.74 6.23 -13.30
C GLU A 100 6.06 5.51 -14.47
N ARG A 101 5.36 4.41 -14.19
CA ARG A 101 4.62 3.64 -15.20
C ARG A 101 3.49 4.43 -15.85
N LEU A 102 2.89 5.36 -15.12
CA LEU A 102 1.87 6.28 -15.62
C LEU A 102 2.46 7.53 -16.30
N GLY A 103 3.79 7.70 -16.29
CA GLY A 103 4.46 8.86 -16.87
C GLY A 103 4.32 10.15 -16.05
N LEU A 104 3.93 10.07 -14.78
CA LEU A 104 3.63 11.20 -13.90
C LEU A 104 4.73 11.48 -12.86
N SER A 105 5.59 10.49 -12.59
CA SER A 105 6.66 10.61 -11.58
C SER A 105 7.91 11.30 -12.11
N ARG A 106 8.05 11.46 -13.44
CA ARG A 106 9.11 12.28 -14.02
C ARG A 106 8.86 13.74 -13.67
N ASP A 107 9.79 14.29 -12.92
CA ASP A 107 9.92 15.72 -12.75
C ASP A 107 10.80 16.21 -13.91
N PRO A 108 10.31 17.09 -14.81
CA PRO A 108 11.11 17.63 -15.90
C PRO A 108 12.32 18.43 -15.42
N ASP A 109 12.29 18.94 -14.18
CA ASP A 109 13.33 19.79 -13.59
C ASP A 109 14.26 19.03 -12.62
N ARG A 110 14.00 17.73 -12.38
CA ARG A 110 14.85 16.91 -11.53
C ARG A 110 16.03 16.37 -12.31
N HIS A 111 17.19 17.00 -12.15
CA HIS A 111 18.46 16.40 -12.53
C HIS A 111 18.67 15.06 -11.79
N PRO A 112 19.25 14.04 -12.45
CA PRO A 112 19.52 12.76 -11.81
C PRO A 112 20.50 12.97 -10.66
N VAL A 113 19.99 12.86 -9.42
CA VAL A 113 20.86 12.74 -8.25
C VAL A 113 21.54 11.38 -8.36
N ARG A 114 22.82 11.39 -8.75
CA ARG A 114 23.69 10.22 -8.63
C ARG A 114 23.90 9.98 -7.12
N GLY A 115 23.06 9.13 -6.53
CA GLY A 115 23.37 8.57 -5.22
C GLY A 115 24.70 7.81 -5.27
N PRO A 116 25.44 7.70 -4.14
CA PRO A 116 26.64 6.87 -4.10
C PRO A 116 26.26 5.47 -4.59
N GLY A 117 26.99 4.99 -5.60
CA GLY A 117 26.66 3.80 -6.36
C GLY A 117 26.50 2.58 -5.46
N THR A 118 25.26 2.29 -5.09
CA THR A 118 24.89 0.95 -4.63
C THR A 118 24.48 0.24 -5.91
N ARG A 119 25.41 -0.53 -6.49
CA ARG A 119 25.07 -1.52 -7.51
C ARG A 119 23.90 -2.32 -6.91
N ALA A 120 22.75 -2.30 -7.56
CA ALA A 120 21.67 -3.20 -7.18
C ALA A 120 22.24 -4.61 -7.27
N GLN A 121 22.56 -5.19 -6.11
CA GLN A 121 22.71 -6.63 -6.00
C GLN A 121 21.39 -7.18 -6.56
N PRO A 122 21.40 -8.10 -7.55
CA PRO A 122 20.19 -8.84 -7.83
C PRO A 122 19.70 -9.39 -6.48
N PRO A 123 18.38 -9.31 -6.17
CA PRO A 123 17.89 -9.93 -4.97
C PRO A 123 18.42 -11.36 -4.95
N ASP A 124 18.90 -11.82 -3.79
CA ASP A 124 19.16 -13.24 -3.61
C ASP A 124 17.97 -14.00 -4.17
N PRO A 125 18.18 -15.08 -4.95
CA PRO A 125 17.09 -15.88 -5.44
C PRO A 125 16.21 -16.17 -4.23
N LEU A 126 14.94 -15.74 -4.31
CA LEU A 126 13.96 -15.98 -3.25
C LEU A 126 14.15 -17.44 -2.83
N PRO A 127 14.42 -17.73 -1.54
CA PRO A 127 14.33 -19.11 -1.10
C PRO A 127 12.95 -19.61 -1.56
N LYS A 128 12.88 -20.82 -2.12
CA LYS A 128 11.65 -21.43 -2.70
C LYS A 128 10.50 -21.59 -1.70
N ALA A 129 10.53 -20.93 -0.56
CA ALA A 129 9.46 -20.83 0.40
C ALA A 129 8.78 -19.46 0.23
N CYS A 130 7.50 -19.49 -0.15
CA CYS A 130 6.60 -18.37 0.09
C CYS A 130 6.82 -17.87 1.52
N ALA A 131 7.29 -16.64 1.70
CA ALA A 131 7.38 -16.05 3.03
C ALA A 131 5.97 -16.08 3.65
N PRO A 132 5.76 -16.77 4.78
CA PRO A 132 4.42 -16.94 5.31
C PRO A 132 3.83 -15.58 5.70
N LEU A 133 2.59 -15.35 5.29
CA LEU A 133 1.77 -14.18 5.64
C LEU A 133 1.30 -14.27 7.11
N SER A 134 2.18 -14.54 8.06
CA SER A 134 1.99 -14.29 9.50
C SER A 134 3.16 -14.86 10.30
N LYS A 135 3.52 -14.21 11.41
CA LYS A 135 4.09 -14.98 12.54
C LYS A 135 2.95 -15.76 13.18
N PRO A 136 3.10 -17.05 13.50
CA PRO A 136 2.05 -17.80 14.18
C PRO A 136 1.71 -17.11 15.51
N ASN A 137 0.42 -16.87 15.74
CA ASN A 137 -0.10 -16.48 17.04
C ASN A 137 0.06 -17.68 17.99
N PRO A 138 0.78 -17.57 19.13
CA PRO A 138 0.95 -18.69 20.06
C PRO A 138 -0.35 -19.16 20.73
N GLU A 139 -1.46 -18.42 20.59
CA GLU A 139 -2.75 -18.73 21.23
C GLU A 139 -3.69 -19.62 20.40
N TYR A 140 -3.27 -20.12 19.24
CA TYR A 140 -4.07 -21.07 18.45
C TYR A 140 -3.31 -22.36 18.17
N CYS A 141 -3.36 -23.30 19.12
CA CYS A 141 -3.07 -24.72 18.89
C CYS A 141 -4.38 -25.47 18.64
N PRO A 142 -4.71 -25.88 17.41
CA PRO A 142 -5.81 -26.80 17.20
C PRO A 142 -5.29 -28.23 17.49
N GLY A 143 -5.84 -28.86 18.53
CA GLY A 143 -5.65 -30.30 18.77
C GLY A 143 -4.82 -30.65 19.99
N GLY A 144 -5.37 -30.41 21.19
CA GLY A 144 -5.04 -31.25 22.35
C GLY A 144 -5.79 -32.59 22.23
N PRO A 145 -5.18 -33.74 22.56
CA PRO A 145 -5.90 -35.01 22.54
C PRO A 145 -6.95 -35.02 23.65
N HIS A 146 -8.23 -34.99 23.27
CA HIS A 146 -9.31 -35.38 24.18
C HIS A 146 -9.12 -36.86 24.53
N SER A 147 -8.77 -37.12 25.79
CA SER A 147 -8.73 -38.45 26.36
C SER A 147 -10.15 -39.03 26.36
N VAL A 148 -10.42 -39.98 25.48
CA VAL A 148 -11.61 -40.82 25.56
C VAL A 148 -11.21 -42.12 26.25
N THR A 149 -11.58 -42.24 27.53
CA THR A 149 -11.54 -43.50 28.27
C THR A 149 -12.57 -44.47 27.68
N ARG A 150 -12.11 -45.61 27.17
CA ARG A 150 -12.97 -46.77 26.88
C ARG A 150 -13.09 -47.60 28.15
N PRO A 151 -14.28 -48.08 28.54
CA PRO A 151 -14.40 -49.13 29.53
C PRO A 151 -14.11 -50.49 28.87
N THR A 152 -13.23 -51.28 29.48
CA THR A 152 -13.02 -52.70 29.17
C THR A 152 -14.09 -53.55 29.88
N PRO A 153 -14.56 -54.65 29.25
CA PRO A 153 -15.38 -55.67 29.91
C PRO A 153 -14.57 -56.52 30.91
#